data_AF-A0A4W5NMY2-F1
#
_entry.id   AF-A0A4W5NMY2-F1
#
_cell.length_a   1.000
_cell.length_b   1.000
_cell.length_c   1.000
_cell.angle_alpha   90.00
_cell.angle_beta   90.00
_cell.angle_gamma   90.00
#
_symmetry.space_group_name_H-M   'P 1'
#
loop_
_entity.id
_entity.type
_entity.pdbx_description
1 polymer ?
#
loop_
_entity_poly.entity_id
_entity_poly.type
_entity_poly.pdbx_seq_one_letter_code
_entity_poly.pdbx_strand_id
1 'polypeptide(L)'
;MLEAPATTEADEEEVGMTDLNHDVIGLIWDQELHVQEARLLLQSSRPVRLSVVHLAEVSDHVDIEEKENKLLQLCQRSMALPVGRGLFIFFSYHPVSTEPLPVPKLNLTDLNSGNIDLPPNMTSWSSFHNGWLHA
;
A
#
# COMPACT_ATOMS: atom_id res chain seq x y z
N MET A 1 9.31 21.79 -11.30
CA MET A 1 9.50 20.95 -10.10
C MET A 1 8.12 20.74 -9.51
N LEU A 2 7.59 19.52 -9.56
CA LEU A 2 6.37 19.17 -8.84
C LEU A 2 6.80 18.92 -7.40
N GLU A 3 6.48 19.85 -6.51
CA GLU A 3 6.64 19.67 -5.06
C GLU A 3 5.83 18.43 -4.67
N ALA A 4 6.50 17.44 -4.08
CA ALA A 4 5.79 16.31 -3.48
C ALA A 4 4.94 16.87 -2.32
N PRO A 5 3.66 16.46 -2.16
CA PRO A 5 2.86 16.94 -1.04
C PRO A 5 3.57 16.60 0.27
N ALA A 6 3.77 17.60 1.12
CA ALA A 6 4.33 17.41 2.45
C ALA A 6 3.46 16.40 3.20
N THR A 7 4.06 15.27 3.55
CA THR A 7 3.41 14.19 4.30
C THR A 7 3.44 14.59 5.77
N THR A 8 2.28 14.67 6.40
CA THR A 8 2.19 15.02 7.84
C THR A 8 2.50 13.80 8.70
N GLU A 9 2.96 13.98 9.95
CA GLU A 9 3.28 12.84 10.85
C GLU A 9 2.09 11.89 11.03
N ALA A 10 0.85 12.41 11.02
CA ALA A 10 -0.37 11.62 11.04
C ALA A 10 -0.58 10.74 9.78
N ASP A 11 -0.13 11.20 8.61
CA ASP A 11 -0.15 10.40 7.38
C ASP A 11 0.89 9.26 7.47
N GLU A 12 2.01 9.46 8.17
CA GLU A 12 3.05 8.44 8.31
C GLU A 12 2.64 7.32 9.28
N GLU A 13 1.97 7.66 10.38
CA GLU A 13 1.37 6.67 11.30
C GLU A 13 0.31 5.81 10.61
N GLU A 14 -0.48 6.37 9.68
CA GLU A 14 -1.51 5.63 8.94
C GLU A 14 -0.92 4.61 7.94
N VAL A 15 0.29 4.87 7.43
CA VAL A 15 1.00 4.00 6.46
C VAL A 15 1.62 2.77 7.14
N GLY A 16 1.88 2.87 8.46
CA GLY A 16 2.66 1.90 9.21
C GLY A 16 4.16 1.95 8.85
N MET A 17 4.96 1.10 9.50
CA MET A 17 6.41 1.01 9.31
C MET A 17 7.22 2.20 9.88
N THR A 18 6.72 2.82 10.95
CA THR A 18 7.37 3.93 11.67
C THR A 18 8.31 3.46 12.78
N ASP A 19 8.09 2.27 13.32
CA ASP A 19 8.84 1.73 14.47
C ASP A 19 10.18 1.10 14.09
N LEU A 20 10.82 1.58 13.03
CA LEU A 20 12.11 1.10 12.59
C LEU A 20 13.22 1.82 13.36
N ASN A 21 14.25 1.07 13.78
CA ASN A 21 15.41 1.67 14.43
C ASN A 21 16.33 2.34 13.39
N HIS A 22 16.11 3.64 13.18
CA HIS A 22 16.84 4.44 12.19
C HIS A 22 18.35 4.52 12.47
N ASP A 23 18.79 4.49 13.73
CA ASP A 23 20.22 4.50 14.07
C ASP A 23 20.92 3.24 13.56
N VAL A 24 20.29 2.06 13.75
CA VAL A 24 20.83 0.78 13.26
C VAL A 24 20.74 0.69 11.74
N ILE A 25 19.63 1.15 11.17
CA ILE A 25 19.43 1.17 9.72
C ILE A 25 20.48 2.05 9.04
N GLY A 26 20.77 3.23 9.58
CA GLY A 26 21.79 4.13 9.04
C GLY A 26 23.21 3.56 9.08
N LEU A 27 23.49 2.61 9.98
CA LEU A 27 24.75 1.87 10.01
C LEU A 27 24.85 0.81 8.90
N ILE A 28 23.73 0.20 8.50
CA ILE A 28 23.69 -0.84 7.46
C ILE A 28 23.62 -0.21 6.06
N TRP A 29 22.76 0.79 5.92
CA TRP A 29 22.57 1.54 4.69
C TRP A 29 22.99 2.99 4.91
N ASP A 30 24.13 3.33 4.32
CA ASP A 30 24.77 4.66 4.38
C ASP A 30 23.89 5.80 3.79
N GLN A 31 22.77 5.45 3.15
CA GLN A 31 21.75 6.36 2.64
C GLN A 31 20.36 5.92 3.10
N GLU A 32 19.63 6.80 3.79
CA GLU A 32 18.24 6.56 4.24
C GLU A 32 17.26 6.32 3.08
N LEU A 33 17.65 6.68 1.85
CA LEU A 33 16.82 6.57 0.65
C LEU A 33 16.33 5.14 0.39
N HIS A 34 17.11 4.10 0.68
CA HIS A 34 16.69 2.73 0.43
C HIS A 34 15.49 2.32 1.30
N VAL A 35 15.50 2.70 2.57
CA VAL A 35 14.41 2.40 3.50
C VAL A 35 13.19 3.26 3.18
N GLN A 36 13.39 4.52 2.81
CA GLN A 36 12.30 5.39 2.35
C GLN A 36 11.62 4.84 1.08
N GLU A 37 12.39 4.43 0.07
CA GLU A 37 11.86 3.79 -1.14
C GLU A 37 11.14 2.46 -0.83
N ALA A 38 11.70 1.63 0.06
CA ALA A 38 11.04 0.41 0.49
C ALA A 38 9.68 0.69 1.16
N ARG A 39 9.60 1.69 2.05
CA ARG A 39 8.33 2.15 2.64
C ARG A 39 7.34 2.61 1.56
N LEU A 40 7.82 3.39 0.58
CA LEU A 40 6.99 3.87 -0.53
C LEU A 40 6.46 2.74 -1.41
N LEU A 41 7.25 1.69 -1.65
CA LEU A 41 6.88 0.54 -2.46
C LEU A 41 5.93 -0.42 -1.73
N LEU A 42 6.07 -0.56 -0.42
CA LEU A 42 5.30 -1.50 0.41
C LEU A 42 4.06 -0.89 1.08
N GLN A 43 3.83 0.42 0.92
CA GLN A 43 2.63 1.07 1.45
C GLN A 43 1.35 0.54 0.77
N SER A 44 0.31 0.31 1.57
CA SER A 44 -1.02 -0.08 1.06
C SER A 44 -2.19 0.75 1.62
N SER A 45 -1.92 1.72 2.50
CA SER A 45 -2.96 2.55 3.13
C SER A 45 -3.49 3.66 2.21
N ARG A 46 -2.71 4.04 1.20
CA ARG A 46 -3.05 5.13 0.28
C ARG A 46 -3.57 4.58 -1.06
N PRO A 47 -4.51 5.29 -1.72
CA PRO A 47 -4.99 4.91 -3.05
C PRO A 47 -3.84 4.86 -4.06
N VAL A 48 -3.89 3.88 -4.97
CA VAL A 48 -2.90 3.79 -6.05
C VAL A 48 -3.32 4.72 -7.18
N ARG A 49 -2.40 5.55 -7.67
CA ARG A 49 -2.66 6.42 -8.82
C ARG A 49 -2.80 5.58 -10.09
N LEU A 50 -4.00 5.61 -10.69
CA LEU A 50 -4.25 5.11 -12.03
C LEU A 50 -3.86 6.16 -13.06
N SER A 51 -2.97 5.79 -13.99
CA SER A 51 -2.64 6.60 -15.16
C SER A 51 -2.89 5.74 -16.40
N VAL A 52 -3.90 6.12 -17.17
CA VAL A 52 -4.24 5.52 -18.45
C VAL A 52 -4.34 6.67 -19.45
N VAL A 53 -3.56 6.58 -20.53
CA VAL A 53 -3.57 7.60 -21.58
C VAL A 53 -4.80 7.37 -22.44
N HIS A 54 -5.67 8.36 -22.52
CA HIS A 54 -6.81 8.31 -23.43
C HIS A 54 -6.36 8.65 -24.85
N LEU A 55 -6.65 7.77 -25.80
CA LEU A 55 -6.39 7.98 -27.22
C LEU A 55 -7.71 8.35 -27.90
N ALA A 56 -7.75 9.49 -28.58
CA ALA A 56 -8.96 10.04 -29.20
C ALA A 56 -9.57 9.14 -30.31
N GLU A 57 -8.86 8.10 -30.73
CA GLU A 57 -9.29 7.13 -31.75
C GLU A 57 -10.07 5.95 -31.16
N VAL A 58 -10.13 5.84 -29.83
CA VAL A 58 -10.76 4.73 -29.11
C VAL A 58 -12.17 5.13 -28.65
N SER A 59 -13.08 4.15 -28.61
CA SER A 59 -14.43 4.36 -28.10
C SER A 59 -14.45 4.35 -26.57
N ASP A 60 -15.28 5.18 -25.95
CA ASP A 60 -15.46 5.27 -24.49
C ASP A 60 -15.60 3.91 -23.79
N HIS A 61 -16.29 2.94 -24.40
CA HIS A 61 -16.44 1.60 -23.82
C HIS A 61 -15.09 0.88 -23.66
N VAL A 62 -14.24 0.96 -24.68
CA VAL A 62 -12.92 0.31 -24.68
C VAL A 62 -11.99 1.02 -23.70
N ASP A 63 -12.08 2.35 -23.58
CA ASP A 63 -11.32 3.11 -22.57
C ASP A 63 -11.71 2.75 -21.13
N ILE A 64 -13.01 2.51 -20.88
CA ILE A 64 -13.51 2.07 -19.57
C ILE A 64 -12.97 0.68 -19.24
N GLU A 65 -13.09 -0.25 -20.18
CA GLU A 65 -12.58 -1.63 -20.02
C GLU A 65 -11.05 -1.66 -19.77
N GLU A 66 -10.28 -0.81 -20.45
CA GLU A 66 -8.83 -0.71 -20.22
C GLU A 66 -8.51 -0.17 -18.82
N LYS A 67 -9.24 0.86 -18.36
CA LYS A 67 -9.09 1.41 -17.00
C LYS A 67 -9.43 0.37 -15.94
N GLU A 68 -10.50 -0.39 -16.13
CA GLU A 68 -10.93 -1.46 -15.22
C GLU A 68 -9.90 -2.60 -15.15
N ASN A 69 -9.39 -3.03 -16.30
CA ASN A 69 -8.31 -4.02 -16.36
C ASN A 69 -7.04 -3.52 -15.66
N LYS A 70 -6.67 -2.25 -15.86
CA LYS A 70 -5.49 -1.68 -15.21
C LYS A 70 -5.68 -1.55 -13.70
N LEU A 71 -6.87 -1.16 -13.28
CA LEU A 71 -7.25 -1.08 -11.89
C LEU A 71 -7.14 -2.44 -11.20
N LEU A 72 -7.72 -3.48 -11.82
CA LEU A 72 -7.65 -4.85 -11.32
C LEU A 72 -6.20 -5.30 -11.09
N GLN A 73 -5.30 -5.04 -12.06
CA GLN A 73 -3.87 -5.37 -11.92
C GLN A 73 -3.21 -4.62 -10.74
N LEU A 74 -3.48 -3.33 -10.58
CA LEU A 74 -2.92 -2.54 -9.48
C LEU A 74 -3.42 -3.01 -8.13
N CYS A 75 -4.68 -3.45 -8.05
CA CYS A 75 -5.23 -3.98 -6.83
C CYS A 75 -4.72 -5.38 -6.50
N GLN A 76 -4.54 -6.25 -7.49
CA GLN A 76 -3.83 -7.53 -7.31
C GLN A 76 -2.44 -7.33 -6.72
N ARG A 77 -1.68 -6.36 -7.25
CA ARG A 77 -0.39 -5.96 -6.66
C ARG A 77 -0.55 -5.48 -5.22
N SER A 78 -1.50 -4.58 -4.96
CA SER A 78 -1.71 -3.98 -3.64
C SER A 78 -2.10 -5.01 -2.58
N MET A 79 -2.86 -6.04 -2.96
CA MET A 79 -3.22 -7.16 -2.09
C MET A 79 -2.02 -8.03 -1.66
N ALA A 80 -0.92 -8.02 -2.43
CA ALA A 80 0.30 -8.75 -2.11
C ALA A 80 1.29 -7.95 -1.23
N LEU A 81 1.18 -6.62 -1.21
CA LEU A 81 2.10 -5.75 -0.45
C LEU A 81 2.15 -6.05 1.07
N PRO A 82 1.04 -6.39 1.76
CA PRO A 82 1.09 -6.68 3.19
C PRO A 82 2.07 -7.79 3.58
N VAL A 83 2.31 -8.78 2.71
CA VAL A 83 3.28 -9.85 2.97
C VAL A 83 4.70 -9.29 3.05
N GLY A 84 5.09 -8.49 2.05
CA GLY A 84 6.41 -7.86 2.02
C GLY A 84 6.58 -6.82 3.12
N ARG A 85 5.53 -6.03 3.41
CA ARG A 85 5.54 -5.07 4.50
C ARG A 85 5.83 -5.75 5.84
N GLY A 86 5.15 -6.86 6.12
CA GLY A 86 5.35 -7.60 7.35
C GLY A 86 6.78 -8.11 7.54
N LEU A 87 7.38 -8.63 6.47
CA LEU A 87 8.79 -9.04 6.51
C LEU A 87 9.72 -7.85 6.76
N PHE A 88 9.41 -6.70 6.17
CA PHE A 88 10.21 -5.48 6.27
C PHE A 88 10.24 -4.89 7.70
N ILE A 89 9.14 -4.99 8.45
CA ILE A 89 9.03 -4.49 9.83
C ILE A 89 9.11 -5.60 10.90
N PHE A 90 9.58 -6.78 10.51
CA PHE A 90 9.53 -7.95 11.37
C PHE A 90 10.31 -7.72 12.67
N PHE A 91 9.63 -7.91 13.82
CA PHE A 91 10.15 -7.67 15.17
C PHE A 91 10.70 -6.26 15.44
N SER A 92 10.25 -5.23 14.70
CA SER A 92 10.67 -3.84 14.98
C SER A 92 9.81 -3.15 16.03
N TYR A 93 8.55 -3.57 16.20
CA TYR A 93 7.59 -2.93 17.10
C TYR A 93 7.54 -3.56 18.49
N HIS A 94 7.43 -2.73 19.53
CA HIS A 94 7.20 -3.14 20.91
C HIS A 94 5.80 -2.72 21.36
N PRO A 95 4.82 -3.65 21.43
CA PRO A 95 3.44 -3.31 21.73
C PRO A 95 3.24 -2.86 23.19
N VAL A 96 2.40 -1.84 23.36
CA VAL A 96 1.92 -1.40 24.68
C VAL A 96 0.73 -2.29 25.09
N SER A 97 0.84 -2.97 26.24
CA SER A 97 -0.16 -3.95 26.71
C SER A 97 -1.59 -3.40 26.85
N THR A 98 -1.72 -2.09 27.06
CA THR A 98 -3.02 -1.42 27.27
C THR A 98 -3.68 -0.95 25.98
N GLU A 99 -3.02 -1.08 24.83
CA GLU A 99 -3.49 -0.52 23.57
C GLU A 99 -3.65 -1.61 22.51
N PRO A 100 -4.67 -1.51 21.64
CA PRO A 100 -4.80 -2.42 20.52
C PRO A 100 -3.64 -2.20 19.55
N LEU A 101 -3.12 -3.29 18.99
CA LEU A 101 -2.08 -3.24 17.98
C LEU A 101 -2.57 -2.43 16.76
N PRO A 102 -1.85 -1.38 16.32
CA PRO A 102 -2.23 -0.63 15.15
C PRO A 102 -2.05 -1.48 13.89
N VAL A 103 -3.16 -1.77 13.20
CA VAL A 103 -3.15 -2.43 11.89
C VAL A 103 -3.37 -1.37 10.81
N PRO A 104 -2.39 -1.10 9.93
CA PRO A 104 -2.53 -0.12 8.86
C PRO A 104 -3.70 -0.47 7.94
N LYS A 105 -4.37 0.56 7.40
CA LYS A 105 -5.49 0.36 6.48
C LYS A 105 -5.01 -0.35 5.21
N LEU A 106 -5.80 -1.30 4.71
CA LEU A 106 -5.62 -1.84 3.36
C LEU A 106 -6.60 -1.13 2.42
N ASN A 107 -6.09 -0.22 1.60
CA ASN A 107 -6.90 0.62 0.73
C ASN A 107 -7.07 -0.02 -0.65
N LEU A 108 -8.27 -0.54 -0.89
CA LEU A 108 -8.70 -1.12 -2.16
C LEU A 108 -9.93 -0.39 -2.71
N THR A 109 -10.12 0.88 -2.34
CA THR A 109 -11.39 1.61 -2.52
C THR A 109 -11.86 1.64 -3.99
N ASP A 110 -10.93 1.66 -4.94
CA ASP A 110 -11.24 1.71 -6.37
C ASP A 110 -11.85 0.39 -6.91
N LEU A 111 -11.55 -0.78 -6.32
CA LEU A 111 -12.14 -2.08 -6.71
C LEU A 111 -13.65 -2.16 -6.42
N ASN A 112 -14.13 -1.41 -5.42
CA ASN A 112 -15.52 -1.47 -4.98
C ASN A 112 -16.45 -0.57 -5.81
N SER A 113 -15.96 -0.02 -6.93
CA SER A 113 -16.75 0.81 -7.85
C SER A 113 -17.87 0.04 -8.58
N GLY A 114 -17.88 -1.29 -8.51
CA GLY A 114 -19.01 -2.12 -8.94
C GLY A 114 -19.06 -2.46 -10.43
N ASN A 115 -18.11 -1.95 -11.23
CA ASN A 115 -18.04 -2.29 -12.66
C ASN A 115 -17.21 -3.55 -12.96
N ILE A 116 -16.34 -3.98 -12.04
CA ILE A 116 -15.46 -5.13 -12.26
C ILE A 116 -16.09 -6.37 -11.63
N ASP A 117 -16.26 -7.44 -12.42
CA ASP A 117 -16.67 -8.74 -11.91
C ASP A 117 -15.53 -9.39 -11.10
N LEU A 118 -15.60 -9.26 -9.78
CA LEU A 118 -14.62 -9.81 -8.85
C LEU A 118 -15.12 -11.14 -8.25
N PRO A 119 -14.24 -12.12 -8.02
CA PRO A 119 -14.62 -13.33 -7.31
C PRO A 119 -15.06 -13.00 -5.88
N PRO A 120 -16.06 -13.73 -5.32
CA PRO A 120 -16.43 -13.57 -3.92
C PRO A 120 -15.20 -13.87 -3.04
N ASN A 121 -14.95 -13.04 -2.04
CA ASN A 121 -13.83 -13.14 -1.09
C ASN A 121 -12.43 -12.79 -1.65
N MET A 122 -12.33 -12.09 -2.77
CA MET A 122 -11.05 -11.67 -3.35
C MET A 122 -10.09 -11.00 -2.35
N THR A 123 -10.62 -10.26 -1.37
CA THR A 123 -9.82 -9.51 -0.39
C THR A 123 -9.56 -10.25 0.92
N SER A 124 -10.12 -11.46 1.13
CA SER A 124 -10.03 -12.12 2.44
C SER A 124 -8.59 -12.48 2.83
N TRP A 125 -7.80 -12.99 1.88
CA TRP A 125 -6.39 -13.31 2.12
C TRP A 125 -5.54 -12.07 2.34
N SER A 126 -5.78 -10.99 1.59
CA SER A 126 -5.03 -9.75 1.76
C SER A 126 -5.34 -9.09 3.11
N SER A 127 -6.58 -9.12 3.57
CA SER A 127 -6.95 -8.72 4.93
C SER A 127 -6.28 -9.57 6.00
N PHE A 128 -6.19 -10.89 5.81
CA PHE A 128 -5.47 -11.78 6.72
C PHE A 128 -3.97 -11.42 6.82
N HIS A 129 -3.29 -11.29 5.67
CA HIS A 129 -1.88 -10.90 5.62
C HIS A 129 -1.64 -9.51 6.24
N ASN A 130 -2.58 -8.59 6.10
CA ASN A 130 -2.53 -7.25 6.67
C ASN A 130 -2.58 -7.24 8.20
N GLY A 131 -3.32 -8.16 8.82
CA GLY A 131 -3.48 -8.23 10.27
C GLY A 131 -2.38 -9.02 10.99
N TRP A 132 -1.97 -10.17 10.46
CA TRP A 132 -1.11 -11.10 11.21
C TRP A 132 0.35 -10.66 11.34
N LEU A 133 0.87 -9.93 10.35
CA LEU A 133 2.30 -9.58 10.30
C LEU A 133 2.73 -8.42 11.21
N HIS A 134 1.80 -7.84 11.97
CA HIS A 134 2.10 -6.81 12.97
C HIS A 134 2.21 -7.37 14.41
N ALA A 135 1.88 -8.65 14.62
CA ALA A 135 1.81 -9.29 15.95
C ALA A 135 3.09 -10.05 16.33
#